data_AF-A0A016T5F3-F1
#
_entry.id   AF-A0A016T5F3-F1
#
_cell.length_a   1.000
_cell.length_b   1.000
_cell.length_c   1.000
_cell.angle_alpha   90.00
_cell.angle_beta   90.00
_cell.angle_gamma   90.00
#
_symmetry.space_group_name_H-M   'P 1'
#
loop_
_entity.id
_entity.type
_entity.pdbx_description
1 polymer ?
#
loop_
_entity_poly.entity_id
_entity_poly.type
_entity_poly.pdbx_seq_one_letter_code
_entity_poly.pdbx_strand_id
1 'polypeptide(L)'
;MCEENSARIAILKEEIQELRKTVESLASRRDEEKAPEVPVANGDDVVADDVAPIEENRMEVAEQNQAEERTNQPTSSNAQNSYPRRYHNTMYYNNHRHSPYEIVRYCHFCDNVGYSDSCRNVLGSAQRAEIVRAKQLCPKCLKRHTGVCRKITPCAYCSNNTHHRALCNAATAFEERAKKSHHC
;
A
#
# COMPACT_ATOMS: atom_id res chain seq x y z
N MET A 1 -9.66 -23.94 -37.39
CA MET A 1 -9.33 -23.21 -36.14
C MET A 1 -7.84 -22.89 -35.97
N CYS A 2 -6.90 -23.61 -36.60
CA CYS A 2 -5.46 -23.31 -36.44
C CYS A 2 -4.99 -22.10 -37.26
N GLU A 3 -5.57 -21.84 -38.43
CA GLU A 3 -5.12 -20.79 -39.35
C GLU A 3 -5.40 -19.38 -38.83
N GLU A 4 -6.58 -19.16 -38.23
CA GLU A 4 -6.96 -17.87 -37.65
C GLU A 4 -6.07 -17.48 -36.47
N ASN A 5 -5.70 -18.46 -35.64
CA ASN A 5 -4.76 -18.24 -34.54
C ASN A 5 -3.35 -17.93 -35.06
N SER A 6 -2.89 -18.61 -36.11
CA SER A 6 -1.60 -18.33 -36.74
C SER A 6 -1.54 -16.92 -37.33
N ALA A 7 -2.62 -16.46 -37.98
CA ALA A 7 -2.72 -15.11 -38.51
C ALA A 7 -2.67 -14.04 -37.39
N ARG A 8 -3.43 -14.26 -36.30
CA ARG A 8 -3.41 -13.36 -35.13
C ARG A 8 -2.03 -13.31 -34.48
N ILE A 9 -1.34 -14.45 -34.38
CA ILE A 9 0.03 -14.51 -33.84
C ILE A 9 1.00 -13.75 -34.74
N ALA A 10 0.86 -13.82 -36.07
CA ALA A 10 1.72 -13.09 -37.00
C ALA A 10 1.55 -11.57 -36.83
N ILE A 11 0.32 -11.09 -36.77
CA ILE A 11 0.00 -9.66 -36.57
C ILE A 11 0.58 -9.15 -35.24
N LEU A 12 0.36 -9.88 -34.14
CA LEU A 12 0.89 -9.49 -32.83
C LEU A 12 2.43 -9.47 -32.79
N LYS A 13 3.09 -10.36 -33.55
CA LYS A 13 4.56 -10.36 -33.64
C LYS A 13 5.09 -9.12 -34.34
N GLU A 14 4.39 -8.67 -35.39
CA GLU A 14 4.74 -7.46 -36.14
C GLU A 14 4.57 -6.20 -35.27
N GLU A 15 3.43 -6.06 -34.59
CA GLU A 15 3.18 -4.95 -33.66
C GLU A 15 4.23 -4.87 -32.54
N ILE A 16 4.60 -6.00 -31.95
CA ILE A 16 5.65 -6.06 -30.92
C ILE A 16 7.00 -5.60 -31.48
N GLN A 17 7.30 -5.92 -32.74
CA GLN A 17 8.55 -5.51 -33.38
C GLN A 17 8.59 -4.00 -33.63
N GLU A 18 7.48 -3.39 -34.04
CA GLU A 18 7.37 -1.93 -34.20
C GLU A 18 7.49 -1.21 -32.85
N LEU A 19 6.83 -1.73 -31.81
CA LEU A 19 6.92 -1.16 -30.45
C LEU A 19 8.36 -1.20 -29.91
N ARG A 20 9.13 -2.25 -30.21
CA ARG A 20 10.54 -2.30 -29.81
C ARG A 20 11.38 -1.22 -30.50
N LYS A 21 11.19 -1.03 -31.80
CA LYS A 21 11.92 0.00 -32.57
C LYS A 21 11.60 1.41 -32.07
N THR A 22 10.34 1.68 -31.76
CA THR A 22 9.92 2.99 -31.23
C THR A 22 10.54 3.25 -29.86
N VAL A 23 10.52 2.28 -28.94
CA VAL A 23 11.17 2.40 -27.62
C VAL A 23 12.67 2.63 -27.76
N GLU A 24 13.34 1.90 -28.65
CA GLU A 24 14.77 2.08 -28.92
C GLU A 24 15.08 3.49 -29.45
N SER A 25 14.28 4.00 -30.39
CA SER A 25 14.44 5.38 -30.88
C SER A 25 14.21 6.44 -29.79
N LEU A 26 13.29 6.20 -28.86
CA LEU A 26 13.01 7.10 -27.74
C LEU A 26 14.12 7.05 -26.69
N ALA A 27 14.75 5.89 -26.50
CA ALA A 27 15.90 5.74 -25.62
C ALA A 27 17.11 6.50 -26.17
N SER A 28 17.42 6.37 -27.47
CA SER A 28 18.53 7.11 -28.09
C SER A 28 18.36 8.64 -28.04
N ARG A 29 17.12 9.14 -28.06
CA ARG A 29 16.84 10.59 -27.93
C ARG A 29 17.02 11.14 -26.52
N ARG A 30 16.98 10.31 -25.48
CA ARG A 30 17.17 10.75 -24.08
C ARG A 30 18.64 10.98 -23.72
N ASP A 31 19.56 10.35 -24.43
CA ASP A 31 20.99 10.48 -24.15
C ASP A 31 21.59 11.78 -24.71
N GLU A 32 20.88 12.48 -25.60
CA GLU A 32 21.31 13.78 -26.15
C GLU A 32 20.86 15.01 -25.32
N GLU A 33 19.95 14.84 -24.35
CA GLU A 33 19.40 15.94 -23.54
C GLU A 33 19.99 15.99 -22.11
N LYS A 34 21.24 15.55 -21.92
CA LYS A 34 21.97 15.76 -20.66
C LYS A 34 22.66 17.14 -20.67
N ALA A 35 21.94 18.14 -20.18
CA ALA A 35 22.47 19.48 -19.90
C ALA A 35 23.72 19.42 -18.98
N PRO A 36 24.70 20.33 -19.16
CA PRO A 36 25.96 20.28 -18.41
C PRO A 36 25.75 20.68 -16.94
N GLU A 37 26.35 19.88 -16.04
CA GLU A 37 26.44 20.13 -14.61
C GLU A 37 27.27 21.41 -14.36
N VAL A 38 26.70 22.36 -13.61
CA VAL A 38 27.36 23.62 -13.22
C VAL A 38 28.39 23.30 -12.12
N PRO A 39 29.66 23.75 -12.22
CA PRO A 39 30.67 23.49 -11.20
C PRO A 39 30.47 24.36 -9.95
N VAL A 40 30.55 23.72 -8.79
CA VAL A 40 30.69 24.34 -7.47
C VAL A 40 32.09 24.92 -7.34
N ALA A 41 32.20 26.22 -7.02
CA ALA A 41 33.47 26.87 -6.66
C ALA A 41 33.43 27.28 -5.17
N ASN A 42 34.42 26.79 -4.42
CA ASN A 42 34.79 27.26 -3.07
C ASN A 42 35.82 28.39 -3.19
N GLY A 43 35.87 29.32 -2.23
CA GLY A 43 36.99 30.24 -2.04
C GLY A 43 36.68 31.42 -1.11
N ASP A 44 37.47 31.53 -0.03
CA ASP A 44 37.33 32.39 1.16
C ASP A 44 37.97 33.82 1.04
N ASP A 45 37.58 34.69 2.00
CA ASP A 45 38.20 35.95 2.54
C ASP A 45 38.48 37.13 1.57
N VAL A 46 38.28 38.44 1.90
CA VAL A 46 38.98 39.29 2.90
C VAL A 46 38.20 40.64 3.14
N VAL A 47 38.25 41.16 4.40
CA VAL A 47 37.90 42.47 5.05
C VAL A 47 38.00 43.80 4.24
N ALA A 48 37.50 45.00 4.61
CA ALA A 48 36.65 45.64 5.65
C ALA A 48 36.37 47.12 5.21
N ASP A 49 35.31 47.78 5.72
CA ASP A 49 35.35 49.09 6.44
C ASP A 49 33.97 49.79 6.58
N ASP A 50 33.64 50.07 7.84
CA ASP A 50 32.87 51.16 8.47
C ASP A 50 31.78 51.95 7.71
N VAL A 51 30.55 51.94 8.25
CA VAL A 51 29.86 53.10 8.91
C VAL A 51 28.60 52.58 9.65
N ALA A 52 28.53 52.79 10.96
CA ALA A 52 27.31 52.76 11.80
C ALA A 52 27.04 54.20 12.32
N PRO A 53 26.01 54.54 13.14
CA PRO A 53 24.92 53.72 13.72
C PRO A 53 23.52 54.42 13.73
N ILE A 54 22.44 53.68 13.97
CA ILE A 54 21.25 54.19 14.71
C ILE A 54 20.71 53.06 15.60
N GLU A 55 20.79 53.28 16.92
CA GLU A 55 20.11 52.58 18.02
C GLU A 55 18.57 52.62 17.81
N GLU A 56 17.75 51.65 18.20
CA GLU A 56 17.29 51.51 19.58
C GLU A 56 16.34 50.29 19.64
N ASN A 57 16.66 49.29 20.46
CA ASN A 57 15.80 48.69 21.49
C ASN A 57 16.25 47.27 21.84
N ARG A 58 16.95 47.21 22.97
CA ARG A 58 17.30 46.03 23.72
C ARG A 58 16.51 46.06 25.02
N MET A 59 15.77 45.00 25.33
CA MET A 59 15.65 44.48 26.70
C MET A 59 15.43 42.97 26.65
N GLU A 60 16.47 42.24 27.04
CA GLU A 60 16.41 40.97 27.77
C GLU A 60 15.90 41.30 29.20
N VAL A 61 15.38 40.43 30.08
CA VAL A 61 15.88 39.13 30.57
C VAL A 61 14.77 38.43 31.38
N ALA A 62 14.91 37.10 31.53
CA ALA A 62 14.54 36.28 32.70
C ALA A 62 13.07 35.82 32.80
N GLU A 63 12.71 34.61 33.25
CA GLU A 63 13.43 33.61 34.03
C GLU A 63 12.70 32.25 33.95
N GLN A 64 13.41 31.22 34.40
CA GLN A 64 13.07 29.81 34.47
C GLN A 64 11.73 29.52 35.17
N ASN A 65 11.08 28.41 34.77
CA ASN A 65 10.47 27.46 35.70
C ASN A 65 10.18 26.13 34.98
N GLN A 66 11.05 25.14 35.21
CA GLN A 66 10.67 23.73 35.14
C GLN A 66 9.88 23.41 36.41
N ALA A 67 8.71 22.77 36.27
CA ALA A 67 8.08 22.04 37.36
C ALA A 67 7.32 20.84 36.81
N GLU A 68 7.54 19.73 37.50
CA GLU A 68 7.34 18.35 37.10
C GLU A 68 5.88 17.88 37.15
N GLU A 69 5.56 16.97 36.23
CA GLU A 69 4.96 15.66 36.48
C GLU A 69 4.01 15.52 37.70
N ARG A 70 2.68 15.56 37.44
CA ARG A 70 1.69 14.89 38.28
C ARG A 70 0.57 14.23 37.47
N THR A 71 0.70 12.90 37.36
CA THR A 71 -0.36 11.90 37.53
C THR A 71 -1.80 12.32 37.23
N ASN A 72 -2.35 11.78 36.14
CA ASN A 72 -3.79 11.54 36.04
C ASN A 72 -4.03 10.07 35.64
N GLN A 73 -4.37 9.26 36.65
CA GLN A 73 -5.03 7.97 36.48
C GLN A 73 -6.39 8.16 35.77
N PRO A 74 -6.87 7.11 35.07
CA PRO A 74 -8.10 7.17 34.30
C PRO A 74 -9.32 7.19 35.23
N THR A 75 -10.12 8.25 35.15
CA THR A 75 -11.41 8.31 35.84
C THR A 75 -12.40 7.40 35.11
N SER A 76 -12.75 6.30 35.76
CA SER A 76 -13.91 5.49 35.39
C SER A 76 -15.18 6.32 35.58
N SER A 77 -16.00 6.43 34.54
CA SER A 77 -17.44 6.63 34.72
C SER A 77 -18.18 5.62 33.85
N ASN A 78 -18.94 4.78 34.56
CA ASN A 78 -19.87 3.81 34.04
C ASN A 78 -20.95 4.51 33.20
N ALA A 79 -21.03 4.17 31.92
CA ALA A 79 -22.29 4.17 31.19
C ALA A 79 -22.52 2.75 30.71
N GLN A 80 -23.35 2.03 31.46
CA GLN A 80 -23.88 0.73 31.08
C GLN A 80 -24.65 0.89 29.77
N ASN A 81 -24.14 0.29 28.70
CA ASN A 81 -24.98 -0.06 27.56
C ASN A 81 -24.60 -1.46 27.11
N SER A 82 -25.52 -2.36 27.44
CA SER A 82 -25.48 -3.80 27.26
C SER A 82 -25.54 -4.18 25.79
N TYR A 83 -24.38 -4.46 25.19
CA TYR A 83 -24.30 -5.23 23.97
C TYR A 83 -23.26 -6.34 24.19
N PRO A 84 -23.57 -7.62 23.89
CA PRO A 84 -22.66 -8.70 24.18
C PRO A 84 -21.38 -8.53 23.35
N ARG A 85 -20.26 -8.29 24.05
CA ARG A 85 -18.89 -8.30 23.51
C ARG A 85 -18.66 -9.64 22.80
N ARG A 86 -18.71 -9.65 21.46
CA ARG A 86 -18.13 -10.76 20.69
C ARG A 86 -16.63 -10.53 20.54
N TYR A 87 -15.88 -10.92 21.57
CA TYR A 87 -14.51 -11.36 21.40
C TYR A 87 -14.53 -12.65 20.57
N HIS A 88 -14.33 -12.56 19.26
CA HIS A 88 -13.88 -13.72 18.50
C HIS A 88 -12.36 -13.71 18.50
N ASN A 89 -11.78 -14.29 19.56
CA ASN A 89 -10.47 -14.90 19.47
C ASN A 89 -10.55 -15.97 18.38
N THR A 90 -9.86 -15.76 17.25
CA THR A 90 -9.64 -16.80 16.25
C THR A 90 -8.59 -17.76 16.79
N MET A 91 -9.00 -18.58 17.75
CA MET A 91 -8.39 -19.89 17.94
C MET A 91 -8.59 -20.64 16.62
N TYR A 92 -7.50 -21.16 16.06
CA TYR A 92 -7.50 -22.14 14.98
C TYR A 92 -8.15 -23.45 15.50
N TYR A 93 -9.47 -23.45 15.66
CA TYR A 93 -10.23 -24.68 15.80
C TYR A 93 -10.83 -25.00 14.44
N ASN A 94 -10.39 -26.13 13.89
CA ASN A 94 -11.08 -26.92 12.87
C ASN A 94 -12.42 -27.43 13.40
N ASN A 95 -13.28 -26.53 13.89
CA ASN A 95 -14.64 -26.84 14.25
C ASN A 95 -15.49 -26.67 12.99
N HIS A 96 -15.57 -27.73 12.21
CA HIS A 96 -16.68 -27.98 11.29
C HIS A 96 -17.99 -28.13 12.08
N ARG A 97 -18.41 -27.08 12.80
CA ARG A 97 -19.82 -26.91 13.12
C ARG A 97 -20.47 -26.61 11.78
N HIS A 98 -21.01 -27.64 11.16
CA HIS A 98 -21.84 -27.51 9.98
C HIS A 98 -23.00 -26.58 10.32
N SER A 99 -22.80 -25.29 10.04
CA SER A 99 -23.92 -24.42 9.72
C SER A 99 -24.70 -25.17 8.64
N PRO A 100 -26.00 -25.46 8.82
CA PRO A 100 -26.80 -26.12 7.79
C PRO A 100 -26.89 -25.28 6.51
N TYR A 101 -26.42 -24.03 6.55
CA TYR A 101 -26.28 -23.14 5.42
C TYR A 101 -24.82 -23.04 5.00
N GLU A 102 -24.54 -23.39 3.74
CA GLU A 102 -23.27 -23.04 3.10
C GLU A 102 -23.15 -21.52 3.03
N ILE A 103 -22.15 -20.96 3.74
CA ILE A 103 -21.84 -19.53 3.61
C ILE A 103 -21.12 -19.36 2.28
N VAL A 104 -21.89 -19.06 1.23
CA VAL A 104 -21.36 -18.65 -0.07
C VAL A 104 -20.56 -17.36 0.12
N ARG A 105 -19.29 -17.39 -0.24
CA ARG A 105 -18.43 -16.21 -0.28
C ARG A 105 -18.27 -15.77 -1.73
N TYR A 106 -18.22 -14.47 -1.96
CA TYR A 106 -17.95 -13.91 -3.28
C TYR A 106 -16.59 -13.23 -3.30
N CYS A 107 -15.86 -13.45 -4.37
CA CYS A 107 -14.58 -12.82 -4.63
C CYS A 107 -14.75 -11.31 -4.82
N HIS A 108 -14.01 -10.51 -4.05
CA HIS A 108 -14.05 -9.05 -4.18
C HIS A 108 -13.51 -8.53 -5.52
N PHE A 109 -12.82 -9.35 -6.31
CA PHE A 109 -12.17 -8.92 -7.56
C PHE A 109 -12.97 -9.26 -8.82
N CYS A 110 -13.53 -10.46 -8.89
CA CYS A 110 -14.25 -10.94 -10.07
C CYS A 110 -15.69 -11.35 -9.79
N ASP A 111 -16.16 -11.15 -8.55
CA ASP A 111 -17.55 -11.37 -8.11
C ASP A 111 -18.09 -12.81 -8.31
N ASN A 112 -17.22 -13.77 -8.70
CA ASN A 112 -17.49 -15.20 -8.68
C ASN A 112 -17.44 -15.76 -7.25
N VAL A 113 -18.05 -16.94 -7.06
CA VAL A 113 -18.03 -17.65 -5.79
C VAL A 113 -16.61 -18.04 -5.41
N GLY A 114 -16.22 -17.73 -4.17
CA GLY A 114 -15.00 -18.19 -3.51
C GLY A 114 -14.18 -17.10 -2.81
N TYR A 115 -12.94 -17.44 -2.44
CA TYR A 115 -12.00 -16.57 -1.75
C TYR A 115 -11.23 -15.66 -2.70
N SER A 116 -11.25 -14.36 -2.42
CA SER A 116 -10.53 -13.35 -3.21
C SER A 116 -9.03 -13.62 -3.35
N ASP A 117 -8.40 -14.21 -2.33
CA ASP A 117 -6.95 -14.52 -2.37
C ASP A 117 -6.60 -15.52 -3.49
N SER A 118 -7.51 -16.45 -3.81
CA SER A 118 -7.37 -17.48 -4.85
C SER A 118 -7.89 -17.03 -6.23
N CYS A 119 -8.22 -15.76 -6.41
CA CYS A 119 -8.79 -15.26 -7.67
C CYS A 119 -7.82 -15.44 -8.86
N ARG A 120 -8.24 -16.18 -9.88
CA ARG A 120 -7.46 -16.36 -11.12
C ARG A 120 -7.80 -15.35 -12.23
N ASN A 121 -8.92 -14.63 -12.10
CA ASN A 121 -9.32 -13.62 -13.08
C ASN A 121 -8.58 -12.30 -12.91
N VAL A 122 -7.93 -12.08 -11.76
CA VAL A 122 -7.13 -10.89 -11.46
C VAL A 122 -5.83 -11.35 -10.81
N LEU A 123 -4.76 -11.44 -11.62
CA LEU A 123 -3.47 -12.02 -11.19
C LEU A 123 -2.57 -11.00 -10.50
N GLY A 124 -2.54 -9.76 -11.00
CA GLY A 124 -1.62 -8.72 -10.51
C GLY A 124 -2.06 -8.14 -9.16
N SER A 125 -1.13 -8.04 -8.21
CA SER A 125 -1.37 -7.38 -6.92
C SER A 125 -1.74 -5.89 -7.10
N ALA A 126 -1.13 -5.20 -8.07
CA ALA A 126 -1.45 -3.82 -8.41
C ALA A 126 -2.89 -3.67 -8.92
N GLN A 127 -3.31 -4.52 -9.86
CA GLN A 127 -4.68 -4.55 -10.39
C GLN A 127 -5.70 -4.84 -9.28
N ARG A 128 -5.40 -5.80 -8.39
CA ARG A 128 -6.23 -6.07 -7.21
C ARG A 128 -6.34 -4.86 -6.29
N ALA A 129 -5.25 -4.13 -6.08
CA ALA A 129 -5.24 -2.92 -5.25
C ALA A 129 -6.07 -1.79 -5.89
N GLU A 130 -6.06 -1.66 -7.21
CA GLU A 130 -6.92 -0.74 -7.94
C GLU A 130 -8.40 -1.07 -7.75
N ILE A 131 -8.80 -2.34 -7.89
CA ILE A 131 -10.18 -2.78 -7.64
C ILE A 131 -10.60 -2.47 -6.19
N VAL A 132 -9.70 -2.68 -5.22
CA VAL A 132 -9.96 -2.37 -3.80
C VAL A 132 -10.20 -0.87 -3.60
N ARG A 133 -9.38 -0.01 -4.22
CA ARG A 133 -9.60 1.44 -4.19
C ARG A 133 -10.91 1.82 -4.85
N ALA A 134 -11.21 1.30 -6.04
CA ALA A 134 -12.44 1.57 -6.78
C ALA A 134 -13.70 1.14 -6.00
N LYS A 135 -13.66 -0.03 -5.35
CA LYS A 135 -14.76 -0.53 -4.50
C LYS A 135 -14.81 0.13 -3.10
N GLN A 136 -13.90 1.06 -2.80
CA GLN A 136 -13.74 1.73 -1.50
C GLN A 136 -13.61 0.74 -0.32
N LEU A 137 -12.85 -0.33 -0.54
CA LEU A 137 -12.59 -1.35 0.47
C LEU A 137 -11.29 -1.04 1.21
N CYS A 138 -11.22 -1.40 2.49
CA CYS A 138 -9.97 -1.28 3.23
C CYS A 138 -8.91 -2.24 2.67
N PRO A 139 -7.68 -1.77 2.36
CA PRO A 139 -6.62 -2.64 1.85
C PRO A 139 -6.13 -3.68 2.86
N LYS A 140 -6.35 -3.48 4.17
CA LYS A 140 -5.97 -4.44 5.21
C LYS A 140 -6.93 -5.62 5.33
N CYS A 141 -8.24 -5.36 5.25
CA CYS A 141 -9.29 -6.35 5.58
C CYS A 141 -10.32 -6.62 4.48
N LEU A 142 -10.27 -5.90 3.36
CA LEU A 142 -11.23 -5.96 2.25
C LEU A 142 -12.70 -5.68 2.63
N LYS A 143 -12.94 -5.04 3.78
CA LYS A 143 -14.27 -4.61 4.22
C LYS A 143 -14.38 -3.10 4.16
N ARG A 144 -15.61 -2.60 4.08
CA ARG A 144 -15.92 -1.18 4.27
C ARG A 144 -15.94 -0.87 5.76
N HIS A 145 -15.21 0.17 6.16
CA HIS A 145 -15.29 0.76 7.49
C HIS A 145 -14.75 2.19 7.43
N THR A 146 -15.15 3.01 8.39
CA THR A 146 -14.60 4.33 8.63
C THR A 146 -13.50 4.24 9.72
N GLY A 147 -12.51 5.12 9.67
CA GLY A 147 -11.41 5.14 10.63
C GLY A 147 -10.38 4.00 10.51
N VAL A 148 -9.56 3.86 11.55
CA VAL A 148 -8.41 2.94 11.55
C VAL A 148 -8.85 1.48 11.53
N CYS A 149 -8.27 0.69 10.62
CA CYS A 149 -8.53 -0.74 10.53
C CYS A 149 -7.98 -1.48 11.75
N ARG A 150 -8.84 -2.20 12.48
CA ARG A 150 -8.46 -3.00 13.66
C ARG A 150 -7.91 -4.39 13.33
N LYS A 151 -7.78 -4.76 12.05
CA LYS A 151 -7.21 -6.06 11.66
C LYS A 151 -5.71 -6.07 11.94
N ILE A 152 -5.32 -6.90 12.90
CA ILE A 152 -3.92 -7.12 13.28
C ILE A 152 -3.30 -8.36 12.62
N THR A 153 -4.12 -9.26 12.05
CA THR A 153 -3.64 -10.51 11.47
C THR A 153 -2.62 -10.24 10.36
N PRO A 154 -1.38 -10.73 10.49
CA PRO A 154 -0.33 -10.54 9.50
C PRO A 154 -0.64 -11.28 8.21
N CYS A 155 0.00 -10.84 7.13
CA CYS A 155 -0.03 -11.54 5.84
C CYS A 155 0.68 -12.89 5.96
N ALA A 156 0.03 -13.97 5.52
CA ALA A 156 0.63 -15.31 5.55
C ALA A 156 1.84 -15.47 4.61
N TYR A 157 2.04 -14.55 3.66
CA TYR A 157 3.11 -14.63 2.67
C TYR A 157 4.37 -13.85 3.04
N CYS A 158 4.22 -12.75 3.78
CA CYS A 158 5.33 -11.83 4.07
C CYS A 158 5.32 -11.29 5.51
N SER A 159 4.44 -11.81 6.37
CA SER A 159 4.30 -11.46 7.80
C SER A 159 3.95 -10.01 8.14
N ASN A 160 3.83 -9.11 7.16
CA ASN A 160 3.41 -7.72 7.37
C ASN A 160 1.91 -7.59 7.67
N ASN A 161 1.51 -6.64 8.52
CA ASN A 161 0.11 -6.38 8.88
C ASN A 161 -0.52 -5.18 8.12
N THR A 162 0.17 -4.70 7.09
CA THR A 162 -0.18 -3.47 6.35
C THR A 162 -1.23 -3.70 5.26
N HIS A 163 -1.46 -4.95 4.86
CA HIS A 163 -2.33 -5.31 3.74
C HIS A 163 -3.06 -6.63 3.98
N HIS A 164 -4.08 -6.87 3.16
CA HIS A 164 -4.76 -8.16 3.05
C HIS A 164 -3.90 -9.11 2.22
N ARG A 165 -3.85 -10.41 2.60
CA ARG A 165 -3.03 -11.42 1.90
C ARG A 165 -3.23 -11.44 0.38
N ALA A 166 -4.44 -11.16 -0.09
CA ALA A 166 -4.80 -11.12 -1.51
C ALA A 166 -4.14 -9.98 -2.29
N LEU A 167 -3.64 -8.95 -1.59
CA LEU A 167 -2.92 -7.79 -2.15
C LEU A 167 -1.39 -7.91 -1.97
N CYS A 168 -0.90 -9.01 -1.37
CA CYS A 168 0.53 -9.18 -1.15
C CYS A 168 1.28 -9.26 -2.49
N ASN A 169 2.38 -8.51 -2.57
CA ASN A 169 3.28 -8.41 -3.72
C ASN A 169 4.59 -9.20 -3.54
N ALA A 170 4.74 -9.98 -2.45
CA ALA A 170 5.89 -10.84 -2.26
C ALA A 170 5.90 -11.98 -3.30
N ALA A 171 7.09 -12.43 -3.73
CA ALA A 171 7.26 -13.54 -4.66
C ALA A 171 6.55 -14.82 -4.18
N THR A 172 6.67 -15.13 -2.89
CA THR A 172 5.99 -16.24 -2.22
C THR A 172 4.47 -16.21 -2.40
N ALA A 173 3.86 -15.02 -2.45
CA ALA A 173 2.43 -14.88 -2.65
C ALA A 173 1.99 -15.30 -4.06
N PHE A 174 2.81 -15.05 -5.08
CA PHE A 174 2.51 -15.44 -6.45
C PHE A 174 2.60 -16.96 -6.62
N GLU A 175 3.67 -17.57 -6.12
CA GLU A 175 3.88 -19.02 -6.17
C GLU A 175 2.77 -19.78 -5.43
N GLU A 176 2.45 -19.38 -4.20
CA GLU A 176 1.43 -20.04 -3.39
C GLU A 176 0.02 -19.88 -3.97
N ARG A 177 -0.30 -18.73 -4.59
CA ARG A 177 -1.59 -18.57 -5.29
C ARG A 177 -1.67 -19.44 -6.55
N ALA A 178 -0.56 -19.64 -7.27
CA ALA A 178 -0.51 -20.48 -8.46
C ALA A 178 -0.77 -21.97 -8.12
N LYS A 179 -0.32 -22.43 -6.94
CA LYS A 179 -0.53 -23.82 -6.46
C LYS A 179 -1.99 -24.15 -6.14
N LYS A 180 -2.83 -23.15 -5.85
CA LYS A 180 -4.24 -23.39 -5.49
C LYS A 180 -5.01 -23.88 -6.70
N SER A 181 -5.60 -25.06 -6.61
CA SER A 181 -6.34 -25.71 -7.72
C SER A 181 -7.68 -25.05 -8.06
N HIS A 182 -8.29 -24.34 -7.10
CA HIS A 182 -9.59 -23.72 -7.24
C HIS A 182 -9.47 -22.26 -7.70
N HIS A 183 -10.36 -21.87 -8.63
CA HIS A 183 -10.65 -20.47 -8.90
C HIS A 183 -11.61 -19.97 -7.83
N CYS A 184 -11.16 -18.99 -7.05
CA CYS A 184 -11.89 -18.43 -5.92
C CYS A 184 -12.24 -19.48 -4.86
#